data_AF-A0A5E4CVM5-F1
#
_entry.id   AF-A0A5E4CVM5-F1
#
_cell.length_a   1.000
_cell.length_b   1.000
_cell.length_c   1.000
_cell.angle_alpha   90.00
_cell.angle_beta   90.00
_cell.angle_gamma   90.00
#
_symmetry.space_group_name_H-M   'P 1'
#
loop_
_entity.id
_entity.type
_entity.pdbx_description
1 polymer ?
#
loop_
_entity_poly.entity_id
_entity_poly.type
_entity_poly.pdbx_seq_one_letter_code
_entity_poly.pdbx_strand_id
1 'polypeptide(L)'
;MDQLLGNMIEMWVDRMDNITQPERRKLSALALLSLLPSNNSVIQDKFCGIINISVEGLHDVMTEDPETGTYKDCMLMSHLEEPKVTEDEEPPTEQDKRKKMLALKDPVHTVSLQQFIYEKLKAQQEILGEQGFQSLMETVDTEIVTQLQEFLQGF
;
A
#
# COMPACT_ATOMS: atom_id res chain seq x y z
N MET A 1 19.86 0.65 -17.70
CA MET A 1 18.82 1.37 -16.94
C MET A 1 17.97 0.35 -16.18
N ASP A 2 17.47 -0.66 -16.88
CA ASP A 2 16.79 -1.85 -16.36
C ASP A 2 17.47 -2.53 -15.17
N GLN A 3 18.77 -2.82 -15.26
CA GLN A 3 19.52 -3.41 -14.14
C GLN A 3 19.56 -2.50 -12.89
N LEU A 4 19.65 -1.18 -13.08
CA LEU A 4 19.65 -0.24 -11.96
C LEU A 4 18.28 -0.20 -11.28
N LEU A 5 17.20 -0.17 -12.08
CA LEU A 5 15.83 -0.22 -11.57
C LEU A 5 15.59 -1.51 -10.78
N GLY A 6 15.99 -2.66 -11.34
CA GLY A 6 15.85 -3.96 -10.66
C GLY A 6 16.58 -3.99 -9.32
N ASN A 7 17.84 -3.53 -9.29
CA ASN A 7 18.63 -3.45 -8.06
C ASN A 7 18.04 -2.47 -7.04
N MET A 8 17.43 -1.36 -7.49
CA MET A 8 16.78 -0.41 -6.61
C MET A 8 15.52 -1.00 -5.97
N ILE A 9 14.68 -1.71 -6.74
CA ILE A 9 13.48 -2.37 -6.22
C ILE A 9 13.88 -3.47 -5.24
N GLU A 10 14.87 -4.29 -5.59
CA GLU A 10 15.40 -5.34 -4.72
C GLU A 10 15.93 -4.78 -3.40
N MET A 11 16.77 -3.75 -3.45
CA MET A 11 17.25 -3.09 -2.24
C MET A 11 16.10 -2.52 -1.40
N TRP A 12 15.08 -1.95 -2.04
CA TRP A 12 13.93 -1.40 -1.32
C TRP A 12 13.18 -2.52 -0.57
N VAL A 13 12.86 -3.61 -1.26
CA VAL A 13 12.19 -4.78 -0.67
C VAL A 13 13.02 -5.38 0.46
N ASP A 14 14.32 -5.64 0.24
CA ASP A 14 15.24 -6.24 1.22
C ASP A 14 15.44 -5.38 2.48
N ARG A 15 15.19 -4.07 2.37
CA ARG A 15 15.40 -3.11 3.46
C ARG A 15 14.11 -2.64 4.10
N MET A 16 12.96 -3.19 3.70
CA MET A 16 11.65 -2.79 4.20
C MET A 16 11.56 -2.89 5.73
N ASP A 17 12.15 -3.93 6.32
CA ASP A 17 12.19 -4.14 7.79
C ASP A 17 12.85 -3.00 8.58
N ASN A 18 13.64 -2.14 7.92
CA ASN A 18 14.24 -0.97 8.58
C ASN A 18 13.24 0.19 8.74
N ILE A 19 12.07 0.11 8.10
CA ILE A 19 11.01 1.10 8.20
C ILE A 19 10.02 0.64 9.26
N THR A 20 10.09 1.21 10.45
CA THR A 20 9.24 0.77 11.57
C THR A 20 7.89 1.48 11.67
N GLN A 21 7.73 2.63 11.00
CA GLN A 21 6.50 3.42 11.03
C GLN A 21 5.48 2.86 10.04
N PRO A 22 4.29 2.40 10.48
CA PRO A 22 3.27 1.83 9.60
C PRO A 22 2.87 2.74 8.44
N GLU A 23 2.80 4.06 8.66
CA GLU A 23 2.47 5.05 7.63
C GLU A 23 3.51 5.04 6.50
N ARG A 24 4.79 4.94 6.86
CA ARG A 24 5.90 4.89 5.90
C ARG A 24 5.96 3.55 5.19
N ARG A 25 5.60 2.46 5.88
CA ARG A 25 5.49 1.13 5.27
C ARG A 25 4.35 1.10 4.25
N LYS A 26 3.16 1.58 4.62
CA LYS A 26 2.02 1.76 3.70
C LYS A 26 2.39 2.61 2.49
N LEU A 27 3.06 3.76 2.69
CA LEU A 27 3.49 4.61 1.58
C LEU A 27 4.49 3.90 0.65
N SER A 28 5.40 3.10 1.20
CA SER A 28 6.33 2.30 0.41
C SER A 28 5.63 1.21 -0.39
N ALA A 29 4.64 0.52 0.21
CA ALA A 29 3.81 -0.44 -0.50
C ALA A 29 3.03 0.23 -1.65
N LEU A 30 2.39 1.37 -1.40
CA LEU A 30 1.71 2.17 -2.43
C LEU A 30 2.65 2.57 -3.57
N ALA A 31 3.88 3.00 -3.23
CA ALA A 31 4.88 3.40 -4.22
C ALA A 31 5.33 2.21 -5.08
N LEU A 32 5.63 1.05 -4.47
CA LEU A 32 5.99 -0.18 -5.19
C LEU A 32 4.85 -0.69 -6.07
N LEU A 33 3.61 -0.71 -5.55
CA LEU A 33 2.41 -1.06 -6.31
C LEU A 33 2.12 -0.08 -7.46
N SER A 34 2.55 1.18 -7.35
CA SER A 34 2.38 2.15 -8.43
C SER A 34 3.20 1.81 -9.69
N LEU A 35 4.21 0.94 -9.56
CA LEU A 35 4.94 0.36 -10.68
C LEU A 35 4.09 -0.62 -11.49
N LEU A 36 2.96 -1.07 -10.94
CA LEU A 36 1.95 -1.85 -11.64
C LEU A 36 0.83 -0.93 -12.17
N PRO A 37 0.16 -1.30 -13.27
CA PRO A 37 0.47 -2.46 -14.09
C PRO A 37 1.69 -2.20 -15.00
N SER A 38 2.45 -3.25 -15.35
CA SER A 38 3.67 -3.14 -16.16
C SER A 38 3.93 -4.40 -17.01
N ASN A 39 4.34 -4.16 -18.26
CA ASN A 39 4.87 -5.18 -19.17
C ASN A 39 6.41 -5.23 -19.19
N ASN A 40 7.07 -4.45 -18.31
CA ASN A 40 8.52 -4.45 -18.21
C ASN A 40 8.98 -5.70 -17.45
N SER A 41 9.87 -6.49 -18.07
CA SER A 41 10.36 -7.74 -17.50
C SER A 41 11.05 -7.56 -16.14
N VAL A 42 11.77 -6.45 -15.92
CA VAL A 42 12.43 -6.18 -14.63
C VAL A 42 11.42 -6.00 -13.50
N ILE A 43 10.30 -5.32 -13.77
CA ILE A 43 9.25 -5.12 -12.76
C ILE A 43 8.54 -6.45 -12.50
N GLN A 44 8.32 -7.24 -13.55
CA GLN A 44 7.74 -8.59 -13.46
C GLN A 44 8.63 -9.55 -12.65
N ASP A 45 9.94 -9.53 -12.86
CA ASP A 45 10.92 -10.32 -12.11
C ASP A 45 10.91 -9.97 -10.60
N LYS A 46 10.47 -8.75 -10.25
CA LYS A 46 10.33 -8.28 -8.87
C LYS A 46 8.90 -8.32 -8.34
N PHE A 47 7.96 -8.89 -9.09
CA PHE A 47 6.53 -8.92 -8.75
C PHE A 47 6.29 -9.56 -7.39
N CYS A 48 6.88 -10.72 -7.09
CA CYS A 48 6.70 -11.40 -5.81
C CYS A 48 7.13 -10.55 -4.61
N GLY A 49 8.24 -9.81 -4.73
CA GLY A 49 8.69 -8.87 -3.70
C GLY A 49 7.70 -7.72 -3.49
N ILE A 50 7.17 -7.15 -4.57
CA ILE A 50 6.14 -6.10 -4.50
C ILE A 50 4.88 -6.61 -3.79
N ILE A 51 4.41 -7.82 -4.13
CA ILE A 51 3.24 -8.42 -3.49
C ILE A 51 3.49 -8.73 -2.03
N ASN A 52 4.66 -9.28 -1.68
CA ASN A 52 5.03 -9.54 -0.28
C ASN A 52 4.96 -8.27 0.57
N ILE A 53 5.59 -7.17 0.12
CA ILE A 53 5.53 -5.88 0.82
C ILE A 53 4.10 -5.34 0.91
N SER A 54 3.27 -5.60 -0.10
CA SER A 54 1.87 -5.17 -0.11
C SER A 54 1.05 -5.91 0.94
N VAL A 55 1.22 -7.21 1.08
CA VAL A 55 0.52 -8.04 2.09
C VAL A 55 1.00 -7.71 3.50
N GLU A 56 2.31 -7.54 3.70
CA GLU A 56 2.84 -7.04 4.97
C GLU A 56 2.25 -5.68 5.34
N GLY A 57 2.16 -4.77 4.37
CA GLY A 57 1.53 -3.46 4.57
C GLY A 57 0.04 -3.56 4.92
N LEU A 58 -0.68 -4.57 4.41
CA LEU A 58 -2.06 -4.83 4.82
C LEU A 58 -2.14 -5.27 6.29
N HIS A 59 -1.27 -6.17 6.73
CA HIS A 59 -1.22 -6.58 8.15
C HIS A 59 -0.91 -5.41 9.10
N ASP A 60 -0.14 -4.42 8.65
CA ASP A 60 0.19 -3.25 9.46
C ASP A 60 -0.99 -2.29 9.67
N VAL A 61 -1.91 -2.19 8.69
CA VAL A 61 -2.92 -1.11 8.65
C VAL A 61 -4.36 -1.61 8.68
N MET A 62 -4.62 -2.85 8.32
CA MET A 62 -5.97 -3.41 8.33
C MET A 62 -6.35 -3.80 9.75
N THR A 63 -7.38 -3.16 10.29
CA THR A 63 -7.96 -3.46 11.61
C THR A 63 -9.37 -4.00 11.43
N GLU A 64 -9.72 -5.05 12.15
CA GLU A 64 -11.08 -5.57 12.19
C GLU A 64 -11.99 -4.62 12.98
N ASP A 65 -13.09 -4.20 12.36
CA ASP A 65 -14.17 -3.45 12.99
C ASP A 65 -15.01 -4.41 13.86
N PRO A 66 -15.01 -4.27 15.19
CA PRO A 66 -15.67 -5.21 16.09
C PRO A 66 -17.19 -5.27 15.95
N GLU A 67 -17.81 -4.24 15.37
CA GLU A 67 -19.27 -4.15 15.23
C GLU A 67 -19.75 -4.80 13.93
N THR A 68 -18.93 -4.72 12.88
CA THR A 68 -19.30 -5.21 11.54
C THR A 68 -18.55 -6.47 11.13
N GLY A 69 -17.46 -6.82 11.84
CA GLY A 69 -16.53 -7.90 11.46
C GLY A 69 -15.78 -7.62 10.16
N THR A 70 -15.75 -6.35 9.71
CA THR A 70 -15.12 -5.95 8.44
C THR A 70 -13.73 -5.38 8.69
N TYR A 71 -12.78 -5.64 7.80
CA TYR A 71 -11.46 -5.03 7.88
C TYR A 71 -11.47 -3.62 7.29
N LYS A 72 -10.88 -2.66 8.00
CA LYS A 72 -10.72 -1.27 7.57
C LYS A 72 -9.27 -0.81 7.68
N ASP A 73 -8.82 -0.05 6.70
CA ASP A 73 -7.51 0.60 6.69
C ASP A 73 -7.51 1.76 7.69
N CYS A 74 -6.83 1.59 8.83
CA CYS A 74 -6.85 2.52 9.95
C CYS A 74 -6.11 3.84 9.66
N MET A 75 -5.32 3.89 8.59
CA MET A 75 -4.60 5.10 8.20
C MET A 75 -5.46 6.08 7.42
N LEU A 76 -6.62 5.65 6.93
CA LEU A 76 -7.56 6.51 6.24
C LEU A 76 -8.18 7.51 7.20
N MET A 77 -7.98 8.79 6.92
CA MET A 77 -8.63 9.83 7.69
C MET A 77 -10.09 9.94 7.25
N SER A 78 -11.01 9.62 8.15
CA SER A 78 -12.40 10.02 7.96
C SER A 78 -12.47 11.55 7.99
N HIS A 79 -13.15 12.17 7.01
CA HIS A 79 -13.26 13.63 6.89
C HIS A 79 -13.91 14.35 8.10
N LEU A 80 -14.23 13.62 9.17
CA LEU A 80 -15.05 14.06 10.29
C LEU A 80 -14.26 14.33 11.58
N GLU A 81 -12.99 13.95 11.64
CA GLU A 81 -12.17 14.25 12.83
C GLU A 81 -11.47 15.60 12.68
N GLU A 82 -12.23 16.67 12.92
CA GLU A 82 -11.62 17.96 13.22
C GLU A 82 -10.84 17.85 14.54
N PRO A 83 -9.55 18.22 14.58
CA PRO A 83 -8.79 18.13 15.82
C PRO A 83 -9.36 19.09 16.85
N LYS A 84 -9.73 18.55 18.01
CA LYS A 84 -10.16 19.34 19.17
C LYS A 84 -8.97 20.17 19.63
N VAL A 85 -8.96 21.46 19.29
CA VAL A 85 -8.00 22.41 19.87
C VAL A 85 -8.31 22.47 21.36
N THR A 86 -7.40 21.96 22.19
CA THR A 86 -7.48 22.11 23.64
C THR A 86 -7.20 23.57 23.98
N GLU A 87 -7.94 24.13 24.95
CA GLU A 87 -7.89 25.57 25.29
C GLU A 87 -6.50 26.07 25.73
N ASP A 88 -5.60 25.16 26.08
CA ASP A 88 -4.22 25.44 26.54
C ASP A 88 -3.16 25.44 25.41
N GLU A 89 -3.52 25.12 24.16
CA GLU A 89 -2.56 25.16 23.05
C GLU A 89 -2.45 26.56 22.42
N GLU A 90 -1.22 27.01 22.15
CA GLU A 90 -0.99 28.22 21.37
C GLU A 90 -1.72 28.11 20.01
N PRO A 91 -2.39 29.18 19.56
CA PRO A 91 -3.11 29.15 18.30
C PRO A 91 -2.14 28.83 17.15
N PRO A 92 -2.48 27.86 16.27
CA PRO A 92 -1.56 27.39 15.25
C PRO A 92 -1.19 28.50 14.27
N THR A 93 0.09 28.58 13.91
CA THR A 93 0.54 29.56 12.91
C THR A 93 -0.05 29.26 11.54
N GLU A 94 -0.06 30.25 10.65
CA GLU A 94 -0.47 30.03 9.26
C GLU A 94 0.39 28.98 8.53
N GLN A 95 1.66 28.82 8.93
CA GLN A 95 2.52 27.76 8.41
C GLN A 95 2.05 26.38 8.88
N ASP A 96 1.66 26.24 10.14
CA ASP A 96 1.19 24.97 10.70
C ASP A 96 -0.13 24.54 10.08
N LYS A 97 -1.05 25.50 9.89
CA LYS A 97 -2.30 25.26 9.15
C LYS A 97 -2.03 24.72 7.74
N ARG A 98 -1.07 25.32 7.01
CA ARG A 98 -0.70 24.87 5.65
C ARG A 98 -0.07 23.48 5.64
N LYS A 99 0.88 23.21 6.56
CA LYS A 99 1.50 21.88 6.69
C LYS A 99 0.44 20.81 6.99
N LYS A 100 -0.49 21.10 7.89
CA LYS A 100 -1.61 20.22 8.22
C LYS A 100 -2.50 19.95 7.02
N MET A 101 -2.91 20.99 6.28
CA MET A 101 -3.69 20.83 5.05
C MET A 101 -2.96 20.01 3.98
N LEU A 102 -1.63 20.09 3.90
CA LEU A 102 -0.84 19.27 2.98
C LEU A 102 -0.76 17.81 3.44
N ALA A 103 -0.59 17.55 4.72
CA ALA A 103 -0.58 16.21 5.29
C ALA A 103 -1.92 15.48 5.04
N LEU A 104 -3.04 16.19 5.08
CA LEU A 104 -4.36 15.63 4.72
C LEU A 104 -4.48 15.18 3.26
N LYS A 105 -3.56 15.59 2.38
CA LYS A 105 -3.51 15.16 0.98
C LYS A 105 -2.53 14.02 0.74
N ASP A 106 -1.86 13.54 1.78
CA ASP A 106 -0.91 12.44 1.65
C ASP A 106 -1.66 11.16 1.21
N PRO A 107 -1.15 10.41 0.22
CA PRO A 107 -1.73 9.14 -0.21
C PRO A 107 -1.96 8.16 0.94
N VAL A 108 -1.12 8.18 1.99
CA VAL A 108 -1.26 7.30 3.14
C VAL A 108 -2.61 7.47 3.85
N HIS A 109 -3.20 8.68 3.80
CA HIS A 109 -4.46 9.02 4.46
C HIS A 109 -5.66 9.03 3.52
N THR A 110 -5.44 8.96 2.22
CA THR A 110 -6.46 9.17 1.19
C THR A 110 -6.67 7.95 0.29
N VAL A 111 -5.73 7.01 0.28
CA VAL A 111 -5.78 5.80 -0.54
C VAL A 111 -5.87 4.57 0.36
N SER A 112 -6.92 3.76 0.16
CA SER A 112 -7.04 2.45 0.80
C SER A 112 -6.02 1.51 0.17
N LEU A 113 -5.13 0.93 0.98
CA LEU A 113 -4.11 0.01 0.46
C LEU A 113 -4.77 -1.23 -0.17
N GLN A 114 -5.80 -1.77 0.48
CA GLN A 114 -6.56 -2.94 0.02
C GLN A 114 -7.22 -2.69 -1.35
N GLN A 115 -7.92 -1.56 -1.50
CA GLN A 115 -8.53 -1.16 -2.77
C GLN A 115 -7.47 -0.99 -3.86
N PHE A 116 -6.37 -0.31 -3.53
CA PHE A 116 -5.32 -0.03 -4.49
C PHE A 116 -4.64 -1.32 -4.99
N ILE A 117 -4.38 -2.28 -4.10
CA ILE A 117 -3.85 -3.59 -4.47
C ILE A 117 -4.79 -4.29 -5.46
N TYR A 118 -6.09 -4.36 -5.14
CA TYR A 118 -7.08 -4.99 -6.04
C TYR A 118 -7.07 -4.35 -7.43
N GLU A 119 -7.13 -3.02 -7.50
CA GLU A 119 -7.12 -2.29 -8.76
C GLU A 119 -5.84 -2.53 -9.56
N LYS A 120 -4.67 -2.53 -8.91
CA LYS A 120 -3.38 -2.76 -9.55
C LYS A 120 -3.23 -4.19 -10.07
N LEU A 121 -3.68 -5.19 -9.31
CA LEU A 121 -3.66 -6.59 -9.74
C LEU A 121 -4.60 -6.83 -10.91
N LYS A 122 -5.81 -6.27 -10.85
CA LYS A 122 -6.78 -6.36 -11.94
C LYS A 122 -6.23 -5.72 -13.22
N ALA A 123 -5.67 -4.51 -13.11
CA ALA A 123 -5.05 -3.84 -14.24
C ALA A 123 -3.82 -4.62 -14.78
N GLN A 124 -3.05 -5.28 -13.90
CA GLN A 124 -1.93 -6.13 -14.31
C GLN A 124 -2.43 -7.34 -15.11
N GLN A 125 -3.51 -7.98 -14.65
CA GLN A 125 -4.15 -9.09 -15.33
C GLN A 125 -4.71 -8.68 -16.70
N GLU A 126 -5.31 -7.49 -16.81
CA GLU A 126 -5.80 -6.95 -18.08
C GLU A 126 -4.67 -6.74 -19.10
N ILE A 127 -3.48 -6.31 -18.67
CA ILE A 127 -2.35 -6.08 -19.57
C ILE A 127 -1.69 -7.39 -20.02
N LEU A 128 -1.50 -8.35 -19.12
CA LEU A 128 -0.80 -9.61 -19.43
C LEU A 128 -1.71 -10.72 -19.95
N GLY A 129 -3.02 -10.56 -19.77
CA GLY A 129 -3.98 -11.64 -19.92
C GLY A 129 -3.88 -12.65 -18.77
N GLU A 130 -4.85 -13.57 -18.75
CA GLU A 130 -5.03 -14.54 -17.66
C GLU A 130 -3.80 -15.46 -17.50
N GLN A 131 -3.25 -16.00 -18.59
CA GLN A 131 -2.10 -16.90 -18.53
C GLN A 131 -0.83 -16.19 -18.04
N GLY A 132 -0.55 -14.98 -18.55
CA GLY A 132 0.63 -14.22 -18.15
C GLY A 132 0.56 -13.78 -16.68
N PHE A 133 -0.63 -13.39 -16.22
CA PHE A 133 -0.87 -13.06 -14.82
C PHE A 133 -0.75 -14.28 -13.91
N GLN A 134 -1.30 -15.44 -14.33
CA GLN A 134 -1.17 -16.68 -13.57
C GLN A 134 0.30 -17.07 -13.39
N SER A 135 1.13 -16.97 -14.43
CA SER A 135 2.56 -17.23 -14.32
C SER A 135 3.27 -16.26 -13.37
N LEU A 136 2.85 -15.00 -13.27
CA LEU A 136 3.38 -14.08 -12.25
C LEU A 136 2.95 -14.49 -10.85
N MET A 137 1.67 -14.84 -10.66
CA MET A 137 1.15 -15.26 -9.36
C MET A 137 1.83 -16.54 -8.84
N GLU A 138 2.24 -17.44 -9.73
CA GLU A 138 3.03 -18.63 -9.38
C GLU A 138 4.42 -18.33 -8.81
N THR A 139 4.95 -17.12 -9.03
CA THR A 139 6.22 -16.67 -8.41
C THR A 139 6.05 -16.20 -6.97
N VAL A 140 4.81 -15.93 -6.55
CA VAL A 140 4.49 -15.49 -5.20
C VAL A 140 4.31 -16.71 -4.30
N ASP A 141 4.84 -16.64 -3.07
CA ASP A 141 4.66 -17.71 -2.10
C ASP A 141 3.16 -18.00 -1.85
N THR A 142 2.81 -19.29 -1.77
CA THR A 142 1.42 -19.74 -1.65
C THR A 142 0.74 -19.23 -0.38
N GLU A 143 1.49 -19.05 0.71
CA GLU A 143 0.98 -18.48 1.96
C GLU A 143 0.62 -17.00 1.76
N ILE A 144 1.49 -16.24 1.11
CA ILE A 144 1.26 -14.82 0.78
C ILE A 144 0.04 -14.66 -0.14
N VAL A 145 -0.11 -15.54 -1.14
CA VAL A 145 -1.29 -15.54 -2.02
C VAL A 145 -2.57 -15.82 -1.22
N THR A 146 -2.53 -16.74 -0.26
CA THR A 146 -3.69 -17.08 0.58
C THR A 146 -4.09 -15.88 1.44
N GLN A 147 -3.13 -15.27 2.14
CA GLN A 147 -3.37 -14.08 2.95
C GLN A 147 -3.89 -12.90 2.12
N LEU A 148 -3.31 -12.70 0.93
CA LEU A 148 -3.79 -11.69 -0.01
C LEU A 148 -5.26 -11.95 -0.40
N GLN A 149 -5.61 -13.19 -0.73
CA GLN A 149 -6.98 -13.56 -1.09
C GLN A 149 -7.95 -13.33 0.06
N GLU A 150 -7.56 -13.63 1.31
CA GLU A 150 -8.37 -13.34 2.51
C GLU A 150 -8.68 -11.85 2.64
N PHE A 151 -7.68 -10.98 2.47
CA PHE A 151 -7.93 -9.55 2.45
C PHE A 151 -8.80 -9.11 1.26
N LEU A 152 -8.73 -9.78 0.11
CA LEU A 152 -9.48 -9.37 -1.09
C LEU A 152 -10.89 -9.97 -1.22
N GLN A 153 -11.37 -10.80 -0.29
CA GLN A 153 -12.68 -11.46 -0.37
C GLN A 153 -13.90 -10.51 -0.50
N GLY A 154 -13.71 -9.20 -0.23
CA GLY A 154 -14.74 -8.17 -0.36
C GLY A 154 -14.89 -7.52 -1.73
N PHE A 155 -14.11 -7.93 -2.76
CA PHE A 155 -14.04 -7.29 -4.08
C PHE A 155 -14.30 -8.21 -5.28
#